data_AF-A0A4Y2FQ24-F1
#
_entry.id   AF-A0A4Y2FQ24-F1
#
_cell.length_a   1.000
_cell.length_b   1.000
_cell.length_c   1.000
_cell.angle_alpha   90.00
_cell.angle_beta   90.00
_cell.angle_gamma   90.00
#
_symmetry.space_group_name_H-M   'P 1'
#
loop_
_entity.id
_entity.type
_entity.pdbx_description
1 polymer ?
#
loop_
_entity_poly.entity_id
_entity_poly.type
_entity_poly.pdbx_seq_one_letter_code
_entity_poly.pdbx_strand_id
1 'polypeptide(L)'
;MQTQNQNQGMIYQQIPETSNAKKKFTLPKLQFRQFGDDLKDWLPFWNQFEHVDKDDDIAPENKFQYLVQATVVGSRARKVVESFPPTGENYVKAVDSLKARFGREDLLVEVYVRELLKLIVSVQSNQKLAPTFLYDKLESYLRALETLGVTTDKCASILYPMVESCFDEEFLKACNRIPTSSSANDAKERLENLMLFLKGEVEGEERI
;
A
#
# COMPACT_ATOMS: atom_id res chain seq x y z
N MET A 1 27.29 -56.08 -65.40
CA MET A 1 26.08 -55.61 -66.13
C MET A 1 25.39 -54.58 -65.25
N GLN A 2 24.95 -53.46 -65.85
CA GLN A 2 24.07 -52.41 -65.30
C GLN A 2 24.69 -51.50 -64.23
N THR A 3 24.56 -50.17 -64.19
CA THR A 3 24.03 -49.10 -65.08
C THR A 3 24.41 -47.75 -64.43
N GLN A 4 24.54 -46.69 -65.23
CA GLN A 4 24.66 -45.28 -64.84
C GLN A 4 23.60 -44.84 -63.81
N ASN A 5 23.93 -43.88 -62.93
CA ASN A 5 23.24 -42.59 -63.00
C ASN A 5 23.98 -41.44 -62.28
N GLN A 6 23.97 -40.29 -62.95
CA GLN A 6 24.38 -38.98 -62.45
C GLN A 6 23.39 -38.54 -61.35
N ASN A 7 23.86 -37.78 -60.36
CA ASN A 7 23.00 -36.81 -59.71
C ASN A 7 23.77 -35.57 -59.26
N GLN A 8 23.20 -34.44 -59.69
CA GLN A 8 23.67 -33.08 -59.65
C GLN A 8 23.84 -32.56 -58.22
N GLY A 9 24.80 -31.64 -58.07
CA GLY A 9 25.01 -30.86 -56.86
C GLY A 9 23.79 -30.02 -56.51
N MET A 10 23.41 -30.09 -55.23
CA MET A 10 22.50 -29.17 -54.58
C MET A 10 23.32 -28.35 -53.58
N ILE A 11 23.68 -27.12 -53.96
CA ILE A 11 24.22 -26.12 -53.04
C ILE A 11 23.03 -25.61 -52.24
N TYR A 12 22.86 -26.09 -51.01
CA TYR A 12 21.97 -25.45 -50.06
C TYR A 12 22.70 -24.25 -49.47
N GLN A 13 22.35 -23.08 -49.99
CA GLN A 13 22.72 -21.78 -49.46
C GLN A 13 22.06 -21.64 -48.08
N GLN A 14 22.83 -21.82 -47.00
CA GLN A 14 22.37 -21.58 -45.64
C GLN A 14 22.01 -20.09 -45.50
N ILE A 15 20.72 -19.83 -45.35
CA ILE A 15 20.16 -18.54 -44.97
C ILE A 15 20.70 -18.21 -43.57
N PRO A 16 21.25 -17.01 -43.30
CA PRO A 16 21.69 -16.68 -41.95
C PRO A 16 20.46 -16.66 -41.04
N GLU A 17 20.45 -17.55 -40.04
CA GLU A 17 19.50 -17.47 -38.94
C GLU A 17 19.62 -16.09 -38.32
N THR A 18 18.60 -15.26 -38.52
CA THR A 18 18.48 -13.98 -37.83
C THR A 18 18.33 -14.31 -36.35
N SER A 19 19.42 -14.16 -35.60
CA SER A 19 19.41 -14.32 -34.15
C SER A 19 18.36 -13.36 -33.61
N ASN A 20 17.24 -13.92 -33.16
CA ASN A 20 16.17 -13.14 -32.54
C ASN A 20 16.67 -12.79 -31.13
N ALA A 21 17.54 -11.80 -31.05
CA ALA A 21 18.09 -11.29 -29.80
C ALA A 21 16.93 -10.69 -29.02
N LYS A 22 16.34 -11.49 -28.11
CA LYS A 22 15.40 -11.01 -27.11
C LYS A 22 16.02 -9.80 -26.43
N LYS A 23 15.50 -8.61 -26.70
CA LYS A 23 15.90 -7.38 -26.01
C LYS A 23 15.75 -7.66 -24.51
N LYS A 24 16.87 -7.80 -23.80
CA LYS A 24 16.87 -7.93 -22.35
C LYS A 24 16.50 -6.55 -21.79
N PHE A 25 15.24 -6.38 -21.45
CA PHE A 25 14.79 -5.23 -20.69
C PHE A 25 15.32 -5.39 -19.26
N THR A 26 16.25 -4.53 -18.85
CA THR A 26 16.69 -4.45 -17.46
C THR A 26 15.70 -3.57 -16.72
N LEU A 27 14.86 -4.16 -15.88
CA LEU A 27 13.99 -3.41 -14.99
C LEU A 27 14.83 -2.72 -13.91
N PRO A 28 14.41 -1.53 -13.42
CA PRO A 28 15.03 -0.92 -12.25
C PRO A 28 15.05 -1.91 -11.09
N LYS A 29 16.16 -1.96 -10.37
CA LYS A 29 16.24 -2.78 -9.14
C LYS A 29 15.28 -2.19 -8.12
N LEU A 30 14.40 -3.03 -7.57
CA LEU A 30 13.48 -2.64 -6.51
C LEU A 30 14.30 -2.14 -5.31
N GLN A 31 14.00 -0.92 -4.85
CA GLN A 31 14.59 -0.35 -3.64
C GLN A 31 13.63 -0.56 -2.47
N PHE A 32 14.18 -0.82 -1.28
CA PHE A 32 13.39 -0.81 -0.07
C PHE A 32 12.83 0.57 0.19
N ARG A 33 11.54 0.64 0.53
CA ARG A 33 10.98 1.81 1.18
C ARG A 33 11.79 2.06 2.45
N GLN A 34 12.28 3.28 2.60
CA GLN A 34 13.00 3.66 3.80
C GLN A 34 12.04 4.16 4.86
N PHE A 35 12.31 3.80 6.11
CA PHE A 35 11.54 4.23 7.27
C PHE A 35 12.38 5.13 8.17
N GLY A 36 11.84 6.31 8.48
CA GLY A 36 12.47 7.29 9.36
C GLY A 36 11.94 7.19 10.77
N ASP A 37 10.77 7.78 11.01
CA ASP A 37 10.12 7.82 12.31
C ASP A 37 8.64 8.26 12.26
N ASP A 38 8.10 8.59 11.08
CA ASP A 38 6.68 8.90 10.90
C ASP A 38 5.86 7.62 10.92
N LEU A 39 5.01 7.49 11.94
CA LEU A 39 4.14 6.32 12.10
C LEU A 39 3.18 6.11 10.92
N LYS A 40 2.86 7.15 10.15
CA LYS A 40 2.03 7.02 8.94
C LYS A 40 2.71 6.18 7.84
N ASP A 41 4.05 6.15 7.84
CA ASP A 41 4.85 5.40 6.89
C ASP A 41 5.17 3.98 7.36
N TRP A 42 4.81 3.63 8.61
CA TRP A 42 5.13 2.32 9.19
C TRP A 42 4.47 1.18 8.43
N LEU A 43 3.15 1.24 8.20
CA LEU A 43 2.43 0.15 7.53
C LEU A 43 2.99 -0.14 6.12
N PRO A 44 3.14 0.87 5.23
CA PRO A 44 3.76 0.63 3.92
C PRO A 44 5.20 0.10 4.00
N PHE A 45 5.99 0.53 4.99
CA PHE A 45 7.35 0.05 5.19
C PHE A 45 7.36 -1.40 5.65
N TRP A 46 6.67 -1.69 6.75
CA TRP A 46 6.70 -3.00 7.39
C TRP A 46 6.12 -4.06 6.46
N ASN A 47 5.02 -3.78 5.77
CA ASN A 47 4.43 -4.73 4.81
C ASN A 47 5.39 -5.11 3.67
N GLN A 48 6.30 -4.22 3.27
CA GLN A 48 7.33 -4.55 2.28
C GLN A 48 8.50 -5.29 2.93
N PHE A 49 8.97 -4.81 4.08
CA PHE A 49 10.16 -5.36 4.76
C PHE A 49 9.90 -6.73 5.39
N GLU A 50 8.65 -7.03 5.76
CA GLU A 50 8.25 -8.29 6.37
C GLU A 50 8.56 -9.49 5.47
N HIS A 51 8.56 -9.32 4.14
CA HIS A 51 9.00 -10.36 3.23
C HIS A 51 10.47 -10.73 3.45
N VAL A 52 11.34 -9.76 3.73
CA VAL A 52 12.74 -10.03 4.10
C VAL A 52 12.84 -10.64 5.50
N ASP A 53 12.03 -10.14 6.45
CA ASP A 53 11.97 -10.66 7.82
C ASP A 53 11.62 -12.16 7.83
N LYS A 54 10.63 -12.56 7.03
CA LYS A 54 10.10 -13.93 6.94
C LYS A 54 10.83 -14.84 5.94
N ASP A 55 11.80 -14.33 5.18
CA ASP A 55 12.53 -15.13 4.19
C ASP A 55 13.65 -15.93 4.85
N ASP A 56 13.47 -17.25 5.00
CA ASP A 56 14.44 -18.13 5.64
C ASP A 56 15.71 -18.38 4.79
N ASP A 57 15.70 -18.03 3.49
CA ASP A 57 16.86 -18.18 2.60
C ASP A 57 17.89 -17.05 2.80
N ILE A 58 17.51 -15.96 3.49
CA ILE A 58 18.40 -14.84 3.78
C ILE A 58 19.03 -15.03 5.16
N ALA A 59 20.36 -15.15 5.20
CA ALA A 59 21.10 -15.22 6.46
C ALA A 59 20.79 -14.02 7.39
N PRO A 60 20.63 -14.21 8.71
CA PRO A 60 20.28 -13.14 9.64
C PRO A 60 21.22 -11.93 9.60
N GLU A 61 22.52 -12.14 9.34
CA GLU A 61 23.50 -11.06 9.16
C GLU A 61 23.15 -10.17 7.96
N ASN A 62 22.73 -10.78 6.84
CA ASN A 62 22.30 -10.07 5.65
C ASN A 62 20.96 -9.35 5.88
N LYS A 63 20.02 -9.99 6.59
CA LYS A 63 18.76 -9.32 7.01
C LYS A 63 19.05 -8.09 7.87
N PHE A 64 20.03 -8.14 8.76
CA PHE A 64 20.45 -6.98 9.55
C PHE A 64 20.95 -5.85 8.65
N GLN A 65 21.81 -6.16 7.66
CA GLN A 65 22.29 -5.14 6.72
C GLN A 65 21.14 -4.52 5.90
N TYR A 66 20.15 -5.31 5.49
CA TYR A 66 18.96 -4.78 4.84
C TYR A 66 18.12 -3.91 5.77
N LEU A 67 17.93 -4.30 7.03
CA LEU A 67 17.21 -3.50 8.03
C LEU A 67 17.86 -2.13 8.24
N VAL A 68 19.19 -2.11 8.32
CA VAL A 68 19.99 -0.90 8.38
C VAL A 68 19.70 -0.04 7.14
N GLN A 69 19.84 -0.58 5.92
CA GLN A 69 19.57 0.17 4.67
C GLN A 69 18.12 0.66 4.53
N ALA A 70 17.16 -0.08 5.07
CA ALA A 70 15.75 0.24 5.05
C ALA A 70 15.34 1.28 6.10
N THR A 71 16.28 1.77 6.93
CA THR A 71 16.05 2.91 7.82
C THR A 71 16.80 4.16 7.37
N VAL A 72 16.13 5.31 7.45
CA VAL A 72 16.69 6.60 7.00
C VAL A 72 17.85 7.01 7.91
N VAL A 73 19.00 7.35 7.34
CA VAL A 73 20.19 7.77 8.10
C VAL A 73 19.87 8.96 9.01
N GLY A 74 20.27 8.88 10.29
CA GLY A 74 20.03 9.92 11.29
C GLY A 74 18.64 9.90 11.95
N SER A 75 17.70 9.12 11.43
CA SER A 75 16.34 9.00 11.97
C SER A 75 16.29 8.28 13.32
N ARG A 76 15.15 8.36 14.01
CA ARG A 76 14.93 7.63 15.26
C ARG A 76 14.88 6.12 15.04
N ALA A 77 14.33 5.63 13.91
CA ALA A 77 14.37 4.21 13.59
C ALA A 77 15.81 3.72 13.39
N ARG A 78 16.62 4.47 12.64
CA ARG A 78 18.03 4.13 12.42
C ARG A 78 18.80 4.02 13.74
N LYS A 79 18.60 4.96 14.66
CA LYS A 79 19.23 4.92 16.00
C LYS A 79 18.82 3.70 16.82
N VAL A 80 17.59 3.19 16.67
CA VAL A 80 17.16 1.94 17.32
C VAL A 80 17.91 0.75 16.72
N VAL A 81 17.94 0.64 15.39
CA VAL A 81 18.61 -0.48 14.70
C VAL A 81 20.12 -0.48 15.00
N GLU A 82 20.79 0.67 14.89
CA GLU A 82 22.23 0.80 15.13
C GLU A 82 22.63 0.74 16.62
N SER A 83 21.67 0.69 17.55
CA SER A 83 21.96 0.44 18.96
C SER A 83 22.39 -1.00 19.24
N PHE A 84 22.20 -1.90 18.27
CA PHE A 84 22.64 -3.29 18.31
C PHE A 84 23.88 -3.49 17.44
N PRO A 85 24.85 -4.30 17.87
CA PRO A 85 25.92 -4.75 16.99
C PRO A 85 25.34 -5.46 15.75
N PRO A 86 25.86 -5.19 14.52
CA PRO A 86 25.30 -5.72 13.27
C PRO A 86 25.69 -7.18 13.04
N THR A 87 25.18 -8.06 13.89
CA THR A 87 25.41 -9.51 13.87
C THR A 87 24.08 -10.25 13.72
N GLY A 88 24.10 -11.47 13.17
CA GLY A 88 22.89 -12.27 12.98
C GLY A 88 22.13 -12.55 14.28
N GLU A 89 22.86 -12.83 15.36
CA GLU A 89 22.29 -13.04 16.70
C GLU A 89 21.48 -11.84 17.24
N ASN A 90 21.79 -10.62 16.78
CA ASN A 90 21.13 -9.40 17.23
C ASN A 90 20.03 -8.93 16.27
N TYR A 91 19.87 -9.56 15.11
CA TYR A 91 18.85 -9.20 14.13
C TYR A 91 17.45 -9.18 14.74
N VAL A 92 17.06 -10.29 15.37
CA VAL A 92 15.73 -10.44 15.98
C VAL A 92 15.49 -9.36 17.03
N LYS A 93 16.49 -9.10 17.89
CA LYS A 93 16.40 -8.05 18.93
C LYS A 93 16.22 -6.65 18.33
N ALA A 94 16.89 -6.35 17.21
CA ALA A 94 16.78 -5.08 16.52
C ALA A 94 15.40 -4.91 15.88
N VAL A 95 14.88 -5.95 15.22
CA VAL A 95 13.51 -5.95 14.65
C VAL A 95 12.46 -5.80 15.74
N ASP A 96 12.56 -6.58 16.83
CA ASP A 96 11.63 -6.52 17.95
C ASP A 96 11.62 -5.13 18.60
N SER A 97 12.80 -4.53 18.78
CA SER A 97 12.90 -3.16 19.32
C SER A 97 12.32 -2.11 18.38
N LEU A 98 12.44 -2.31 17.07
CA LEU A 98 11.84 -1.43 16.07
C LEU A 98 10.31 -1.56 16.07
N LYS A 99 9.77 -2.77 16.05
CA LYS A 99 8.34 -3.07 16.15
C LYS A 99 7.74 -2.54 17.45
N ALA A 100 8.39 -2.78 18.59
CA ALA A 100 7.93 -2.30 19.89
C ALA A 100 7.83 -0.77 19.96
N ARG A 101 8.65 -0.05 19.18
CA ARG A 101 8.66 1.41 19.18
C ARG A 101 7.71 2.03 18.16
N PHE A 102 7.59 1.46 16.97
CA PHE A 102 6.88 2.08 15.84
C PHE A 102 5.74 1.23 15.28
N GLY A 103 5.77 -0.08 15.51
CA GLY A 103 4.76 -1.03 15.02
C GLY A 103 3.69 -1.41 16.02
N ARG A 104 3.44 -0.57 17.03
CA ARG A 104 2.37 -0.81 17.98
C ARG A 104 1.02 -0.50 17.33
N GLU A 105 0.21 -1.54 17.12
CA GLU A 105 -1.06 -1.44 16.40
C GLU A 105 -2.03 -0.44 17.04
N ASP A 106 -2.11 -0.40 18.37
CA ASP A 106 -2.91 0.56 19.13
C ASP A 106 -2.54 2.02 18.80
N LEU A 107 -1.23 2.33 18.77
CA LEU A 107 -0.75 3.65 18.36
C LEU A 107 -1.06 3.95 16.89
N LEU A 108 -0.90 2.97 16.00
CA LEU A 108 -1.15 3.17 14.57
C LEU A 108 -2.62 3.48 14.33
N VAL A 109 -3.53 2.77 15.01
CA VAL A 109 -4.96 3.08 15.00
C VAL A 109 -5.21 4.51 15.47
N GLU A 110 -4.61 4.93 16.59
CA GLU A 110 -4.73 6.31 17.06
C GLU A 110 -4.24 7.34 16.03
N VAL A 111 -3.13 7.07 15.33
CA VAL A 111 -2.60 7.96 14.30
C VAL A 111 -3.63 8.15 13.18
N TYR A 112 -4.16 7.06 12.61
CA TYR A 112 -5.13 7.16 11.51
C TYR A 112 -6.46 7.77 11.96
N VAL A 113 -6.94 7.48 13.16
CA VAL A 113 -8.13 8.14 13.73
C VAL A 113 -7.89 9.65 13.91
N ARG A 114 -6.71 10.06 14.41
CA ARG A 114 -6.38 11.49 14.55
C ARG A 114 -6.28 12.19 13.19
N GLU A 115 -5.74 11.53 12.17
CA GLU A 115 -5.71 12.08 10.81
C GLU A 115 -7.12 12.24 10.22
N LEU A 116 -8.01 11.27 10.44
CA LEU A 116 -9.43 11.38 10.07
C LEU A 116 -10.12 12.55 10.80
N LEU A 117 -9.90 12.70 12.11
CA LEU A 117 -10.44 13.84 12.87
C LEU A 117 -9.91 15.19 12.38
N LYS A 118 -8.62 15.28 12.03
CA LYS A 118 -8.06 16.50 11.43
C LYS A 118 -8.73 16.84 10.11
N LEU A 119 -8.98 15.83 9.27
CA LEU A 119 -9.66 16.00 7.98
C LEU A 119 -11.08 16.56 8.17
N ILE A 120 -11.83 16.01 9.13
CA ILE A 120 -13.17 16.51 9.50
C ILE A 120 -13.12 17.98 9.94
N VAL A 121 -12.20 18.33 10.84
CA VAL A 121 -12.04 19.70 11.33
C VAL A 121 -11.67 20.66 10.19
N SER A 122 -10.83 20.24 9.25
CA SER A 122 -10.49 21.03 8.06
C SER A 122 -11.73 21.37 7.24
N VAL A 123 -12.57 20.38 6.92
CA VAL A 123 -13.80 20.60 6.14
C VAL A 123 -14.77 21.51 6.90
N GLN A 124 -14.98 21.27 8.19
CA GLN A 124 -15.88 22.06 9.04
C GLN A 124 -15.41 23.51 9.23
N SER A 125 -14.11 23.76 9.12
CA SER A 125 -13.52 25.11 9.17
C SER A 125 -13.66 25.88 7.86
N ASN A 126 -14.51 25.42 6.93
CA ASN A 126 -14.69 25.96 5.58
C ASN A 126 -13.41 25.96 4.73
N GLN A 127 -12.46 25.07 5.04
CA GLN A 127 -11.35 24.83 4.13
C GLN A 127 -11.90 24.10 2.91
N LYS A 128 -11.90 24.76 1.75
CA LYS A 128 -12.28 24.11 0.48
C LYS A 128 -11.26 23.03 0.15
N LEU A 129 -11.64 21.77 0.36
CA LEU A 129 -10.90 20.61 -0.11
C LEU A 129 -11.50 20.16 -1.44
N ALA A 130 -10.66 19.78 -2.39
CA ALA A 130 -11.13 19.16 -3.62
C ALA A 130 -11.83 17.81 -3.28
N PRO A 131 -12.95 17.47 -3.92
CA PRO A 131 -13.63 16.20 -3.69
C PRO A 131 -12.73 14.98 -3.89
N THR A 132 -11.88 15.01 -4.93
CA THR A 132 -10.83 14.00 -5.18
C THR A 132 -9.90 13.79 -3.98
N PHE A 133 -9.37 14.90 -3.45
CA PHE A 133 -8.49 14.86 -2.29
C PHE A 133 -9.19 14.31 -1.04
N LEU A 134 -10.43 14.75 -0.80
CA LEU A 134 -11.22 14.29 0.35
C LEU A 134 -11.47 12.78 0.26
N TYR A 135 -11.92 12.30 -0.90
CA TYR A 135 -12.13 10.88 -1.17
C TYR A 135 -10.86 10.06 -0.97
N ASP A 136 -9.75 10.44 -1.61
CA ASP A 136 -8.48 9.71 -1.52
C ASP A 136 -7.97 9.58 -0.09
N LYS A 137 -8.14 10.64 0.72
CA LYS A 137 -7.73 10.63 2.13
C LYS A 137 -8.64 9.75 2.99
N LEU A 138 -9.96 9.91 2.87
CA LEU A 138 -10.92 9.08 3.59
C LEU A 138 -10.69 7.60 3.29
N GLU A 139 -10.62 7.25 2.01
CA GLU A 139 -10.40 5.89 1.55
C GLU A 139 -9.05 5.33 2.03
N SER A 140 -7.98 6.13 1.95
CA SER A 140 -6.67 5.72 2.44
C SER A 140 -6.64 5.45 3.94
N TYR A 141 -7.33 6.27 4.75
CA TYR A 141 -7.37 6.08 6.20
C TYR A 141 -8.24 4.90 6.60
N LEU A 142 -9.40 4.71 5.94
CA LEU A 142 -10.27 3.57 6.17
C LEU A 142 -9.56 2.23 5.86
N ARG A 143 -8.86 2.14 4.71
CA ARG A 143 -8.06 0.94 4.35
C ARG A 143 -6.92 0.65 5.33
N ALA A 144 -6.27 1.70 5.84
CA ALA A 144 -5.20 1.54 6.83
C ALA A 144 -5.75 1.01 8.16
N LEU A 145 -6.91 1.51 8.61
CA LEU A 145 -7.61 1.03 9.79
C LEU A 145 -8.08 -0.43 9.62
N GLU A 146 -8.60 -0.78 8.45
CA GLU A 146 -8.98 -2.16 8.13
C GLU A 146 -7.77 -3.11 8.18
N THR A 147 -6.62 -2.69 7.64
CA THR A 147 -5.35 -3.44 7.71
C THR A 147 -4.90 -3.69 9.15
N LEU A 148 -5.20 -2.77 10.07
CA LEU A 148 -4.91 -2.89 11.51
C LEU A 148 -5.97 -3.67 12.28
N GLY A 149 -6.92 -4.32 11.60
CA GLY A 149 -7.97 -5.12 12.23
C GLY A 149 -9.13 -4.30 12.82
N VAL A 150 -9.18 -2.99 12.57
CA VAL A 150 -10.36 -2.14 12.85
C VAL A 150 -11.40 -2.40 11.76
N THR A 151 -11.96 -3.62 11.80
CA THR A 151 -12.93 -4.08 10.81
C THR A 151 -14.20 -3.24 10.87
N THR A 152 -14.71 -2.91 9.69
CA THR A 152 -15.92 -2.12 9.45
C THR A 152 -17.12 -2.73 10.19
N ASP A 153 -17.21 -4.06 10.35
CA ASP A 153 -18.31 -4.69 11.08
C ASP A 153 -18.38 -4.31 12.58
N LYS A 154 -17.24 -4.11 13.25
CA LYS A 154 -17.19 -3.76 14.68
C LYS A 154 -17.12 -2.26 14.94
N CYS A 155 -16.54 -1.52 14.01
CA CYS A 155 -16.24 -0.10 14.19
C CYS A 155 -16.98 0.83 13.22
N ALA A 156 -17.77 0.33 12.27
CA ALA A 156 -18.55 1.19 11.37
C ALA A 156 -19.50 2.13 12.10
N SER A 157 -20.07 1.70 13.23
CA SER A 157 -20.91 2.57 14.05
C SER A 157 -20.18 3.82 14.59
N ILE A 158 -18.85 3.77 14.66
CA ILE A 158 -17.98 4.90 15.06
C ILE A 158 -17.43 5.61 13.82
N LEU A 159 -16.99 4.87 12.81
CA LEU A 159 -16.38 5.42 11.60
C LEU A 159 -17.40 6.12 10.70
N TYR A 160 -18.63 5.61 10.60
CA TYR A 160 -19.67 6.21 9.78
C TYR A 160 -19.97 7.66 10.19
N PRO A 161 -20.30 7.97 11.47
CA PRO A 161 -20.52 9.37 11.88
C PRO A 161 -19.32 10.28 11.65
N MET A 162 -18.09 9.75 11.74
CA MET A 162 -16.87 10.52 11.45
C MET A 162 -16.81 10.90 9.97
N VAL A 163 -17.03 9.94 9.07
CA VAL A 163 -17.02 10.19 7.63
C VAL A 163 -18.21 11.06 7.21
N GLU A 164 -19.41 10.80 7.75
CA GLU A 164 -20.62 11.59 7.54
C GLU A 164 -20.39 13.08 7.88
N SER A 165 -19.62 13.36 8.94
CA SER A 165 -19.30 14.72 9.38
C SER A 165 -18.42 15.53 8.40
N CYS A 166 -17.90 14.92 7.35
CA CYS A 166 -17.18 15.59 6.26
C CYS A 166 -18.11 16.18 5.19
N PHE A 167 -19.42 15.94 5.26
CA PHE A 167 -20.36 16.34 4.20
C PHE A 167 -21.46 17.25 4.75
N ASP A 168 -22.01 18.09 3.87
CA ASP A 168 -23.17 18.92 4.21
C ASP A 168 -24.49 18.13 4.08
N GLU A 169 -25.56 18.75 4.57
CA GLU A 169 -26.89 18.13 4.58
C GLU A 169 -27.42 17.86 3.16
N GLU A 170 -27.01 18.66 2.17
CA GLU A 170 -27.46 18.52 0.78
C GLU A 170 -26.84 17.27 0.14
N PHE A 171 -25.53 17.08 0.32
CA PHE A 171 -24.79 15.90 -0.13
C PHE A 171 -25.35 14.62 0.52
N LEU A 172 -25.57 14.64 1.83
CA LEU A 172 -26.12 13.49 2.56
C LEU A 172 -27.56 13.15 2.12
N LYS A 173 -28.39 14.16 1.84
CA LYS A 173 -29.72 13.96 1.26
C LYS A 173 -29.64 13.35 -0.14
N ALA A 174 -28.68 13.76 -0.97
CA ALA A 174 -28.47 13.19 -2.30
C ALA A 174 -28.06 11.70 -2.20
N CYS A 175 -27.10 11.38 -1.33
CA CYS A 175 -26.65 10.01 -1.08
C CYS A 175 -27.81 9.08 -0.64
N ASN A 176 -28.65 9.53 0.29
CA ASN A 176 -29.76 8.74 0.82
C ASN A 176 -30.92 8.51 -0.17
N ARG A 177 -30.97 9.25 -1.28
CA ARG A 177 -31.99 9.06 -2.34
C ARG A 177 -31.64 7.90 -3.28
N ILE A 178 -30.41 7.39 -3.23
CA ILE A 178 -29.99 6.27 -4.07
C ILE A 178 -30.60 4.99 -3.47
N PRO A 179 -31.37 4.21 -4.26
CA PRO A 179 -31.92 2.95 -3.80
C PRO A 179 -30.78 1.96 -3.56
N THR A 180 -30.40 1.79 -2.30
CA THR A 180 -29.43 0.79 -1.84
C THR A 180 -30.20 -0.44 -1.37
N SER A 181 -29.71 -1.62 -1.76
CA SER A 181 -30.42 -2.88 -1.65
C SER A 181 -30.12 -3.60 -0.33
N SER A 182 -30.35 -2.99 0.84
CA SER A 182 -30.41 -3.68 2.15
C SER A 182 -30.71 -2.70 3.30
N SER A 183 -31.00 -3.24 4.48
CA SER A 183 -31.68 -2.59 5.59
C SER A 183 -30.95 -1.34 6.11
N ALA A 184 -31.70 -0.26 6.36
CA ALA A 184 -31.20 1.02 6.87
C ALA A 184 -30.44 0.98 8.22
N ASN A 185 -30.25 -0.20 8.81
CA ASN A 185 -29.69 -0.40 10.15
C ASN A 185 -28.23 -0.89 10.17
N ASP A 186 -27.62 -1.29 9.05
CA ASP A 186 -26.21 -1.69 9.05
C ASP A 186 -25.29 -0.48 8.85
N ALA A 187 -24.49 -0.14 9.87
CA ALA A 187 -23.56 0.98 9.80
C ALA A 187 -22.45 0.77 8.77
N LYS A 188 -22.05 -0.49 8.53
CA LYS A 188 -21.04 -0.82 7.54
C LYS A 188 -21.54 -0.56 6.14
N GLU A 189 -22.70 -1.10 5.79
CA GLU A 189 -23.33 -0.85 4.49
C GLU A 189 -23.54 0.66 4.26
N ARG A 190 -23.96 1.41 5.27
CA ARG A 190 -24.09 2.88 5.18
C ARG A 190 -22.77 3.58 4.88
N LEU A 191 -21.67 3.15 5.49
CA LEU A 191 -20.34 3.71 5.25
C LEU A 191 -19.85 3.37 3.83
N GLU A 192 -20.03 2.12 3.39
CA GLU A 192 -19.68 1.69 2.03
C GLU A 192 -20.48 2.45 0.98
N ASN A 193 -21.79 2.64 1.19
CA ASN A 193 -22.66 3.40 0.29
C ASN A 193 -22.25 4.88 0.22
N LEU A 194 -21.89 5.49 1.34
CA LEU A 194 -21.42 6.88 1.37
C LEU A 194 -20.11 7.05 0.59
N MET A 195 -19.14 6.15 0.79
CA MET A 195 -17.88 6.17 0.05
C MET A 195 -18.09 5.90 -1.44
N LEU A 196 -19.01 5.00 -1.80
CA LEU A 196 -19.37 4.71 -3.18
C LEU A 196 -20.02 5.91 -3.88
N PHE A 197 -20.91 6.62 -3.18
CA PHE A 197 -21.52 7.84 -3.70
C PHE A 197 -20.48 8.93 -3.95
N LEU A 198 -19.60 9.20 -2.97
CA LEU A 198 -18.51 10.16 -3.13
C LEU A 198 -17.59 9.82 -4.31
N LYS A 199 -17.28 8.53 -4.48
CA LYS A 199 -16.49 8.07 -5.64
C LYS A 199 -17.19 8.43 -6.96
N GLY A 200 -18.50 8.23 -7.04
CA GLY A 200 -19.30 8.58 -8.23
C GLY A 200 -19.26 10.08 -8.54
N GLU A 201 -19.33 10.94 -7.52
CA GLU A 201 -19.20 12.39 -7.69
C GLU A 201 -17.80 12.79 -8.20
N VAL A 202 -16.75 12.20 -7.63
CA VAL A 202 -15.36 12.42 -8.07
C VAL A 202 -15.16 12.00 -9.53
N GLU A 203 -15.63 10.82 -9.93
CA GLU A 203 -15.56 10.35 -11.32
C GLU A 203 -16.42 11.18 -12.28
N GLY A 204 -17.49 11.81 -11.78
CA GLY A 204 -18.33 12.73 -12.53
C GLY A 204 -17.62 14.03 -12.88
N GLU A 205 -16.86 14.59 -11.94
CA GLU A 205 -16.06 15.82 -12.15
C GLU A 205 -14.92 15.60 -13.15
N GLU A 206 -14.29 14.42 -13.18
CA GLU A 206 -13.18 14.11 -14.11
C GLU A 206 -13.62 13.98 -15.59
N ARG A 207 -14.92 13.84 -15.86
CA ARG A 207 -15.47 13.67 -17.21
C ARG A 207 -15.85 14.99 -17.89
N ILE A 208 -15.73 16.11 -17.21
CA ILE A 208 -16.08 17.48 -17.68
C ILE A 208 -14.81 18.20 -18.12
#